data_AF-A0A5C8PCU3-F1
#
_entry.id   AF-A0A5C8PCU3-F1
#
_cell.length_a   1.000
_cell.length_b   1.000
_cell.length_c   1.000
_cell.angle_alpha   90.00
_cell.angle_beta   90.00
_cell.angle_gamma   90.00
#
_symmetry.space_group_name_H-M   'P 1'
#
loop_
_entity.id
_entity.type
_entity.pdbx_description
1 polymer ?
#
loop_
_entity_poly.entity_id
_entity_poly.type
_entity_poly.pdbx_seq_one_letter_code
_entity_poly.pdbx_strand_id
1 'polypeptide(L)'
;MRLVPRGSGVAAGELLFPSPVRLRAGDRFVFLPTVETAVGWLTAPANAAWSQRLERALELLVAARDSRSPADLQAGYGALLEGAVREGLVFR
;
A
#
# COMPACT_ATOMS: atom_id res chain seq x y z
N MET A 1 10.52 -24.50 -25.24
CA MET A 1 10.65 -24.07 -23.83
C MET A 1 9.92 -22.76 -23.66
N ARG A 2 8.79 -22.72 -22.96
CA ARG A 2 8.08 -21.48 -22.61
C ARG A 2 8.36 -21.17 -21.14
N LEU A 3 8.91 -19.98 -20.90
CA LEU A 3 9.18 -19.44 -19.57
C LEU A 3 7.87 -19.36 -18.78
N VAL A 4 7.87 -19.98 -17.60
CA VAL A 4 6.77 -19.93 -16.63
C VAL A 4 6.69 -18.51 -16.09
N PRO A 5 5.52 -17.84 -16.06
CA PRO A 5 5.41 -16.56 -15.38
C PRO A 5 5.54 -16.83 -13.87
N ARG A 6 6.69 -16.47 -13.28
CA ARG A 6 6.83 -16.28 -11.84
C ARG A 6 6.14 -14.97 -11.46
N GLY A 7 4.82 -14.93 -11.62
CA GLY A 7 4.01 -13.85 -11.08
C GLY A 7 3.74 -14.15 -9.61
N SER A 8 4.37 -13.40 -8.69
CA SER A 8 3.84 -13.29 -7.33
C SER A 8 2.37 -12.86 -7.46
N GLY A 9 1.47 -13.76 -7.06
CA GLY A 9 0.05 -13.69 -7.37
C GLY A 9 -0.62 -12.49 -6.72
N VAL A 10 -0.91 -11.48 -7.53
CA VAL A 10 -1.95 -10.50 -7.24
C VAL A 10 -3.27 -11.16 -7.62
N ALA A 11 -4.22 -11.24 -6.68
CA ALA A 11 -5.51 -11.84 -6.96
C ALA A 11 -6.27 -11.02 -8.02
N ALA A 12 -7.07 -11.71 -8.85
CA ALA A 12 -7.91 -11.04 -9.84
C ALA A 12 -8.88 -10.09 -9.12
N GLY A 13 -8.79 -8.79 -9.42
CA GLY A 13 -9.65 -7.75 -8.84
C GLY A 13 -8.99 -6.84 -7.80
N GLU A 14 -7.72 -7.08 -7.44
CA GLU A 14 -6.97 -6.12 -6.60
C GLU A 14 -6.55 -4.88 -7.39
N LEU A 15 -6.56 -3.72 -6.72
CA LEU A 15 -6.16 -2.44 -7.31
C LEU A 15 -4.65 -2.25 -7.17
N LEU A 16 -3.93 -2.39 -8.28
CA LEU A 16 -2.48 -2.22 -8.33
C LEU A 16 -2.09 -0.75 -8.15
N PHE A 17 -1.04 -0.52 -7.37
CA PHE A 17 -0.38 0.78 -7.38
C PHE A 17 0.39 1.00 -8.69
N PRO A 18 0.64 2.27 -9.09
CA PRO A 18 1.51 2.58 -10.23
C PRO A 18 2.91 1.97 -10.09
N SER A 19 3.42 1.91 -8.86
CA SER A 19 4.64 1.16 -8.50
C SER A 19 4.49 0.57 -7.09
N PRO A 20 4.93 -0.68 -6.85
CA PRO A 20 4.83 -1.31 -5.53
C PRO A 20 5.51 -0.48 -4.44
N VAL A 21 4.81 -0.29 -3.31
CA VAL A 21 5.36 0.44 -2.17
C VAL A 21 6.22 -0.49 -1.32
N ARG A 22 7.43 -0.05 -1.01
CA ARG A 22 8.37 -0.75 -0.12
C ARG A 22 8.66 0.15 1.07
N LEU A 23 8.39 -0.34 2.27
CA LEU A 23 8.56 0.40 3.52
C LEU A 23 9.50 -0.34 4.47
N ARG A 24 10.20 0.41 5.31
CA ARG A 24 10.90 -0.11 6.49
C ARG A 24 10.17 0.38 7.74
N ALA A 25 9.39 -0.50 8.37
CA ALA A 25 8.64 -0.22 9.58
C ALA A 25 9.35 -0.81 10.81
N GLY A 26 10.24 -0.01 11.41
CA GLY A 26 11.19 -0.49 12.43
C GLY A 26 12.23 -1.43 11.80
N ASP A 27 12.30 -2.66 12.31
CA ASP A 27 13.21 -3.69 11.78
C ASP A 27 12.58 -4.58 10.69
N ARG A 28 11.31 -4.32 10.32
CA ARG A 28 10.59 -5.11 9.32
C ARG A 28 10.57 -4.40 7.97
N PHE A 29 10.78 -5.15 6.91
CA PHE A 29 10.51 -4.72 5.54
C PHE A 29 9.08 -5.10 5.16
N VAL A 30 8.38 -4.17 4.54
CA VAL A 30 6.97 -4.32 4.15
C VAL A 30 6.85 -4.04 2.66
N PHE A 31 6.21 -4.96 1.94
CA PHE A 31 5.95 -4.85 0.51
C PHE A 31 4.44 -4.77 0.27
N LEU A 32 3.99 -3.68 -0.33
CA LEU A 32 2.58 -3.37 -0.57
C LEU A 32 2.38 -3.15 -2.09
N PRO A 33 2.10 -4.22 -2.85
CA PRO A 33 1.91 -4.12 -4.30
C PRO A 33 0.53 -3.53 -4.69
N THR A 34 -0.45 -3.59 -3.79
CA THR A 34 -1.85 -3.25 -4.09
C THR A 34 -2.49 -2.42 -2.98
N VAL A 35 -3.60 -1.76 -3.29
CA VAL A 35 -4.39 -1.03 -2.29
C VAL A 35 -4.92 -1.97 -1.22
N GLU A 36 -5.35 -3.18 -1.59
CA GLU A 36 -5.86 -4.19 -0.66
C GLU A 36 -4.78 -4.63 0.34
N THR A 37 -3.57 -4.90 -0.16
CA THR A 37 -2.44 -5.27 0.71
C THR A 37 -2.03 -4.11 1.62
N ALA A 38 -2.05 -2.87 1.12
CA ALA A 38 -1.77 -1.68 1.93
C ALA A 38 -2.81 -1.44 3.02
N VAL A 39 -4.11 -1.50 2.67
CA VAL A 39 -5.20 -1.34 3.63
C VAL A 39 -5.16 -2.46 4.67
N GLY A 40 -5.00 -3.72 4.24
CA GLY A 40 -4.92 -4.86 5.16
C GLY A 40 -3.72 -4.77 6.12
N TRP A 41 -2.57 -4.30 5.63
CA TRP A 41 -1.41 -4.05 6.49
C TRP A 41 -1.70 -2.91 7.48
N LEU A 42 -2.24 -1.78 7.02
CA LEU A 42 -2.53 -0.63 7.87
C LEU A 42 -3.63 -0.92 8.90
N THR A 43 -4.60 -1.79 8.64
CA THR A 43 -5.68 -2.10 9.59
C THR A 43 -5.36 -3.27 10.52
N ALA A 44 -4.25 -3.99 10.28
CA ALA A 44 -3.84 -5.07 11.15
C ALA A 44 -3.54 -4.57 12.58
N PRO A 45 -3.98 -5.27 13.64
CA PRO A 45 -3.75 -4.83 15.03
C PRO A 45 -2.28 -4.56 15.37
N ALA A 46 -1.36 -5.35 14.80
CA ALA A 46 0.08 -5.19 14.99
C ALA A 46 0.64 -3.87 14.41
N ASN A 47 -0.13 -3.16 13.59
CA ASN A 47 0.25 -1.92 12.93
C ASN A 47 -0.61 -0.74 13.36
N ALA A 48 -1.39 -0.84 14.45
CA ALA A 48 -2.29 0.21 14.94
C ALA A 48 -1.62 1.60 15.07
N ALA A 49 -0.36 1.64 15.52
CA ALA A 49 0.42 2.87 15.61
C ALA A 49 0.68 3.50 14.23
N TRP A 50 0.91 2.67 13.20
CA TRP A 50 1.06 3.14 11.82
C TRP A 50 -0.28 3.56 11.22
N SER A 51 -1.39 2.89 11.57
CA SER A 51 -2.74 3.29 11.15
C SER A 51 -3.04 4.72 11.58
N GLN A 52 -2.71 5.08 12.83
CA GLN A 52 -2.92 6.44 13.34
C GLN A 52 -2.00 7.45 12.65
N ARG A 53 -0.72 7.13 12.49
CA ARG A 53 0.26 8.03 11.84
C ARG A 53 -0.02 8.25 10.35
N LEU A 54 -0.61 7.26 9.70
CA LEU A 54 -0.95 7.24 8.27
C LEU A 54 -2.47 7.28 8.05
N GLU A 55 -3.23 7.84 9.00
CA GLU A 55 -4.71 7.86 8.96
C GLU A 55 -5.23 8.43 7.64
N ARG A 56 -4.69 9.59 7.21
CA ARG A 56 -5.08 10.21 5.95
C ARG A 56 -4.82 9.32 4.73
N ALA A 57 -3.69 8.61 4.71
CA ALA A 57 -3.38 7.67 3.65
C ALA A 57 -4.37 6.49 3.68
N LEU A 58 -4.66 5.96 4.87
CA LEU A 58 -5.61 4.86 5.05
C LEU A 58 -7.01 5.24 4.54
N GLU A 59 -7.53 6.41 4.90
CA GLU A 59 -8.83 6.90 4.41
C GLU A 59 -8.90 6.94 2.89
N LEU A 60 -7.88 7.52 2.24
CA LEU A 60 -7.84 7.65 0.78
C LEU A 60 -7.67 6.30 0.09
N LEU A 61 -6.92 5.38 0.68
CA LEU A 61 -6.77 4.02 0.16
C LEU A 61 -8.08 3.23 0.27
N VAL A 62 -8.85 3.40 1.35
CA VAL A 62 -10.19 2.82 1.47
C VAL A 62 -11.13 3.40 0.41
N ALA A 63 -11.13 4.73 0.24
CA ALA A 63 -11.91 5.38 -0.81
C ALA A 63 -11.54 4.85 -2.21
N ALA A 64 -10.26 4.72 -2.52
CA ALA A 64 -9.77 4.16 -3.78
C ALA A 64 -10.19 2.69 -3.99
N ARG A 65 -10.16 1.88 -2.93
CA ARG A 65 -10.60 0.48 -2.98
C ARG A 65 -12.09 0.38 -3.29
N ASP A 66 -12.89 1.25 -2.68
CA ASP A 66 -14.35 1.18 -2.78
C ASP A 66 -14.84 1.79 -4.10
N SER A 67 -14.26 2.91 -4.54
CA SER A 67 -14.64 3.60 -5.78
C SER A 67 -14.04 2.97 -7.04
N ARG A 68 -12.89 2.28 -6.91
CA ARG A 68 -12.05 1.81 -8.03
C ARG A 68 -11.64 2.92 -9.00
N SER A 69 -11.70 4.18 -8.55
CA SER A 69 -11.37 5.35 -9.36
C SER A 69 -9.85 5.52 -9.51
N PRO A 70 -9.33 5.77 -10.72
CA PRO A 70 -7.92 6.12 -10.91
C PRO A 70 -7.49 7.38 -10.15
N ALA A 71 -8.40 8.35 -9.99
CA ALA A 71 -8.10 9.59 -9.27
C ALA A 71 -7.91 9.33 -7.77
N ASP A 72 -8.79 8.52 -7.17
CA ASP A 72 -8.69 8.15 -5.76
C ASP A 72 -7.48 7.26 -5.51
N LEU A 73 -7.18 6.34 -6.44
CA LEU A 73 -5.95 5.54 -6.40
C LEU A 73 -4.71 6.44 -6.35
N GLN A 74 -4.63 7.44 -7.24
CA GLN A 74 -3.49 8.35 -7.28
C GLN A 74 -3.38 9.17 -5.99
N ALA A 75 -4.52 9.64 -5.45
CA ALA A 75 -4.57 10.39 -4.19
C ALA A 75 -4.11 9.52 -3.00
N GLY A 76 -4.63 8.30 -2.88
CA GLY A 76 -4.24 7.36 -1.82
C GLY A 76 -2.79 6.91 -1.92
N TYR A 77 -2.31 6.62 -3.12
CA TYR A 77 -0.92 6.29 -3.37
C TYR A 77 0.03 7.44 -2.99
N GLY A 78 -0.29 8.66 -3.42
CA GLY A 78 0.49 9.85 -3.08
C GLY A 78 0.54 10.08 -1.56
N ALA A 79 -0.60 10.03 -0.88
CA ALA A 79 -0.68 10.20 0.56
C ALA A 79 0.09 9.11 1.33
N LEU A 80 0.08 7.87 0.84
CA LEU A 80 0.86 6.78 1.42
C LEU A 80 2.36 7.04 1.31
N LEU A 81 2.84 7.48 0.16
CA LEU A 81 4.26 7.80 -0.04
C LEU A 81 4.68 9.02 0.78
N GLU A 82 3.89 10.08 0.79
CA GLU A 82 4.16 11.29 1.57
C GLU A 82 4.20 10.96 3.07
N GLY A 83 3.21 10.21 3.57
CA GLY A 83 3.18 9.75 4.94
C GLY A 83 4.38 8.85 5.26
N ALA A 84 4.73 7.91 4.38
CA ALA A 84 5.91 7.07 4.56
C ALA A 84 7.21 7.88 4.64
N VAL A 85 7.34 8.94 3.84
CA VAL A 85 8.48 9.87 3.90
C VAL A 85 8.51 10.60 5.24
N ARG A 86 7.37 11.18 5.64
CA ARG A 86 7.23 11.93 6.90
C ARG A 86 7.58 11.07 8.12
N GLU A 87 7.13 9.83 8.15
CA GLU A 87 7.35 8.89 9.26
C GLU A 87 8.72 8.19 9.20
N GLY A 88 9.57 8.52 8.22
CA GLY A 88 10.88 7.90 8.07
C GLY A 88 10.84 6.42 7.67
N LEU A 89 9.75 5.97 7.05
CA LEU A 89 9.53 4.59 6.60
C LEU A 89 10.17 4.28 5.25
N VAL A 90 10.89 5.23 4.65
CA VAL A 90 11.40 5.15 3.28
C VAL A 90 12.44 4.04 3.15
N PHE A 91 12.18 3.10 2.26
CA PHE A 91 13.16 2.15 1.75
C PHE A 91 13.73 2.70 0.44
N ARG A 92 15.03 3.06 0.45
CA ARG A 92 15.77 3.45 -0.76
C ARG A 92 16.44 2.22 -1.36
#